data_AF-A0A3N5GKB7-F1
#
_entry.id   AF-A0A3N5GKB7-F1
#
_cell.length_a   1.000
_cell.length_b   1.000
_cell.length_c   1.000
_cell.angle_alpha   90.00
_cell.angle_beta   90.00
_cell.angle_gamma   90.00
#
_symmetry.space_group_name_H-M   'P 1'
#
loop_
_entity.id
_entity.type
_entity.pdbx_description
1 polymer ?
#
loop_
_entity_poly.entity_id
_entity_poly.type
_entity_poly.pdbx_seq_one_letter_code
_entity_poly.pdbx_strand_id
1 'polypeptide(L)'
;MNTQANPRKVATTILAVILWLVTIVLGLQAIYAVRDIFSLILVSLGSSLADVEHFAPWLVLILALILLVFIIATSEYHRKRIGQPASWRLFAWSIAVEASILILYYII
;
A
#
# COMPACT_ATOMS: atom_id res chain seq x y z
N MET A 1 15.23 4.52 -37.09
CA MET A 1 14.88 5.78 -36.41
C MET A 1 15.43 5.72 -35.00
N ASN A 2 16.47 6.49 -34.68
CA ASN A 2 17.00 6.61 -33.32
C ASN A 2 16.05 7.50 -32.50
N THR A 3 15.08 6.91 -31.81
CA THR A 3 14.34 7.59 -30.75
C THR A 3 15.28 7.80 -29.57
N GLN A 4 16.00 8.92 -29.56
CA GLN A 4 16.73 9.32 -28.35
C GLN A 4 15.71 9.45 -27.21
N ALA A 5 15.90 8.65 -26.16
CA ALA A 5 15.03 8.67 -25.01
C ALA A 5 15.11 10.04 -24.33
N ASN A 6 13.98 10.73 -24.22
CA ASN A 6 13.93 12.01 -23.51
C ASN A 6 14.36 11.77 -22.05
N PRO A 7 15.46 12.36 -21.57
CA PRO A 7 16.03 12.06 -20.26
C PRO A 7 15.05 12.37 -19.12
N ARG A 8 14.20 13.39 -19.29
CA ARG A 8 13.15 13.71 -18.31
C ARG A 8 12.10 12.60 -18.21
N LYS A 9 11.71 12.01 -19.33
CA LYS A 9 10.74 10.91 -19.38
C LYS A 9 11.31 9.63 -18.76
N VAL A 10 12.60 9.37 -18.97
CA VAL A 10 13.31 8.25 -18.34
C VAL A 10 13.36 8.46 -16.82
N ALA A 11 13.79 9.64 -16.36
CA ALA A 11 13.88 9.96 -14.94
C ALA A 11 12.52 9.85 -14.23
N THR A 12 11.43 10.37 -14.82
CA THR A 12 10.09 10.27 -14.23
C THR A 12 9.56 8.84 -14.18
N THR A 13 9.92 8.02 -15.17
CA THR A 13 9.57 6.59 -15.19
C THR A 13 10.30 5.85 -14.08
N ILE A 14 11.61 6.06 -13.92
CA ILE A 14 12.42 5.46 -12.85
C ILE A 14 11.86 5.87 -11.49
N LEU A 15 11.61 7.17 -11.29
CA LEU A 15 11.05 7.68 -10.04
C LEU A 15 9.70 7.02 -9.74
N ALA A 16 8.79 6.94 -10.71
CA ALA A 16 7.49 6.31 -10.52
C ALA A 16 7.61 4.82 -10.15
N VAL A 17 8.55 4.09 -10.76
CA VAL A 17 8.79 2.68 -10.42
C VAL A 17 9.32 2.54 -8.99
N ILE A 18 10.32 3.33 -8.59
CA ILE A 18 10.87 3.31 -7.23
C ILE A 18 9.77 3.59 -6.21
N LEU A 19 9.03 4.67 -6.44
CA LEU A 19 7.93 5.11 -5.60
C LEU A 19 6.86 4.02 -5.46
N TRP A 20 6.52 3.35 -6.56
CA TRP A 20 5.56 2.25 -6.54
C TRP A 20 6.06 1.03 -5.75
N LEU A 21 7.35 0.68 -5.87
CA LEU A 21 7.95 -0.38 -5.04
C LEU A 21 7.92 -0.02 -3.55
N VAL A 22 8.19 1.25 -3.21
CA VAL A 22 8.09 1.74 -1.83
C VAL A 22 6.65 1.59 -1.32
N THR A 23 5.65 1.99 -2.10
CA THR A 23 4.22 1.80 -1.74
C THR A 23 3.89 0.33 -1.50
N ILE A 24 4.39 -0.61 -2.31
CA ILE A 24 4.16 -2.04 -2.04
C ILE A 24 4.71 -2.46 -0.68
N VAL A 25 5.94 -2.06 -0.36
CA VAL A 25 6.59 -2.40 0.92
C VAL A 25 5.82 -1.76 2.08
N LEU A 26 5.42 -0.49 1.95
CA LEU A 26 4.61 0.20 2.95
C LEU A 26 3.23 -0.44 3.12
N GLY A 27 2.58 -0.84 2.02
CA GLY A 27 1.33 -1.58 2.05
C GLY A 27 1.44 -2.89 2.82
N LEU A 28 2.54 -3.66 2.64
CA LEU A 28 2.79 -4.86 3.44
C LEU A 28 2.96 -4.55 4.92
N GLN A 29 3.69 -3.48 5.28
CA GLN A 29 3.82 -3.04 6.67
C GLN A 29 2.47 -2.58 7.25
N ALA A 30 1.66 -1.86 6.46
CA ALA A 30 0.34 -1.40 6.85
C ALA A 30 -0.62 -2.56 7.17
N ILE A 31 -0.50 -3.70 6.51
CA ILE A 31 -1.28 -4.90 6.84
C ILE A 31 -0.99 -5.37 8.28
N TYR A 32 0.28 -5.44 8.67
CA TYR A 32 0.66 -5.83 10.03
C TYR A 32 0.26 -4.78 11.06
N ALA A 33 0.42 -3.51 10.73
CA ALA A 33 -0.08 -2.41 11.55
C ALA A 33 -1.59 -2.55 11.81
N VAL A 34 -2.40 -2.79 10.77
CA VAL A 34 -3.86 -3.00 10.91
C VAL A 34 -4.16 -4.25 11.74
N ARG A 35 -3.42 -5.35 11.53
CA ARG A 35 -3.56 -6.57 12.34
C ARG A 35 -3.33 -6.30 13.83
N ASP A 36 -2.30 -5.53 14.16
CA ASP A 36 -1.94 -5.25 15.54
C ASP A 36 -2.95 -4.27 16.19
N ILE A 37 -3.39 -3.24 15.46
CA ILE A 37 -4.51 -2.37 15.88
C ILE A 37 -5.77 -3.20 16.14
N PHE A 38 -6.14 -4.10 15.22
CA PHE A 38 -7.30 -4.97 15.37
C PHE A 38 -7.19 -5.86 16.61
N SER A 39 -6.01 -6.43 16.84
CA SER A 39 -5.72 -7.26 18.01
C SER A 39 -5.87 -6.47 19.30
N LEU A 40 -5.33 -5.25 19.35
CA LEU A 40 -5.45 -4.34 20.49
C LEU A 40 -6.92 -4.01 20.79
N ILE A 41 -7.72 -3.72 19.76
CA ILE A 41 -9.16 -3.44 19.90
C ILE A 41 -9.88 -4.66 20.48
N LEU A 42 -9.67 -5.86 19.93
CA LEU A 42 -10.33 -7.07 20.42
C LEU A 42 -10.03 -7.35 21.89
N VAL A 43 -8.75 -7.28 22.29
CA VAL A 43 -8.34 -7.48 23.69
C VAL A 43 -8.92 -6.40 24.59
N SER A 44 -8.93 -5.15 24.13
CA SER A 44 -9.49 -4.01 24.88
C SER A 44 -11.01 -4.13 25.07
N LEU A 45 -11.72 -4.83 24.17
CA LEU A 45 -13.14 -5.17 24.29
C LEU A 45 -13.40 -6.43 25.14
N GLY A 46 -12.36 -7.04 25.72
CA GLY A 46 -12.46 -8.21 26.60
C GLY A 46 -12.38 -9.56 25.89
N SER A 47 -11.97 -9.59 24.61
CA SER A 47 -11.75 -10.85 23.89
C SER A 47 -10.53 -11.60 24.42
N SER A 48 -10.51 -12.93 24.25
CA SER A 48 -9.36 -13.74 24.65
C SER A 48 -8.23 -13.70 23.61
N LEU A 49 -7.01 -14.06 24.02
CA LEU A 49 -5.89 -14.21 23.08
C LEU A 49 -6.17 -15.29 22.02
N ALA A 50 -6.93 -16.33 22.38
CA ALA A 50 -7.32 -17.38 21.44
C ALA A 50 -8.22 -16.84 20.32
N ASP A 51 -9.11 -15.90 20.63
CA ASP A 51 -9.96 -15.24 19.62
C ASP A 51 -9.09 -14.43 18.64
N VAL A 52 -8.12 -13.68 19.16
CA VAL A 52 -7.19 -12.89 18.33
C VAL A 52 -6.37 -13.80 17.42
N GLU A 53 -5.82 -14.89 17.95
CA GLU A 53 -5.07 -15.89 17.18
C GLU A 53 -5.92 -16.55 16.10
N HIS A 54 -7.23 -16.70 16.34
CA HIS A 54 -8.16 -17.25 15.37
C HIS A 54 -8.48 -16.25 14.24
N PHE A 55 -8.77 -14.98 14.56
CA PHE A 55 -9.25 -14.00 13.58
C PHE A 55 -8.13 -13.24 12.85
N ALA A 56 -7.01 -12.95 13.51
CA ALA A 56 -5.94 -12.14 12.93
C ALA A 56 -5.36 -12.71 11.61
N PRO A 57 -5.15 -14.04 11.46
CA PRO A 57 -4.66 -14.60 10.19
C PRO A 57 -5.63 -14.39 9.02
N TRP A 58 -6.94 -14.50 9.27
CA TRP A 58 -7.96 -14.25 8.25
C TRP A 58 -7.98 -12.79 7.81
N LEU A 59 -7.84 -11.86 8.77
CA LEU A 59 -7.73 -10.44 8.46
C LEU A 59 -6.50 -10.17 7.56
N VAL A 60 -5.34 -10.70 7.92
CA VAL A 60 -4.11 -10.56 7.12
C VAL A 60 -4.29 -11.12 5.72
N LEU A 61 -4.93 -12.29 5.57
CA LEU A 61 -5.20 -12.90 4.27
C LEU A 61 -6.10 -12.00 3.41
N ILE A 62 -7.19 -11.48 3.98
CA ILE A 62 -8.12 -10.58 3.28
C ILE A 62 -7.39 -9.30 2.82
N LEU A 63 -6.62 -8.67 3.72
CA LEU A 63 -5.88 -7.46 3.39
C LEU A 63 -4.78 -7.71 2.34
N ALA A 64 -4.12 -8.87 2.39
CA ALA A 64 -3.14 -9.26 1.38
C ALA A 64 -3.78 -9.45 -0.01
N LEU A 65 -4.98 -10.03 -0.07
CA LEU A 65 -5.74 -10.13 -1.32
C LEU A 65 -6.16 -8.75 -1.84
N ILE A 66 -6.62 -7.86 -0.97
CA ILE A 66 -6.94 -6.47 -1.32
C ILE A 66 -5.71 -5.75 -1.87
N LEU A 67 -4.56 -5.87 -1.18
CA LEU A 67 -3.30 -5.28 -1.63
C LEU A 67 -2.87 -5.85 -2.98
N LEU A 68 -3.00 -7.16 -3.21
CA LEU A 68 -2.69 -7.78 -4.50
C LEU A 68 -3.57 -7.21 -5.63
N VAL A 69 -4.88 -7.15 -5.43
CA VAL A 69 -5.82 -6.56 -6.40
C VAL A 69 -5.45 -5.10 -6.68
N PHE A 70 -5.13 -4.34 -5.63
CA PHE A 70 -4.69 -2.95 -5.74
C PHE A 70 -3.38 -2.83 -6.54
N ILE A 71 -2.38 -3.67 -6.28
CA ILE A 71 -1.10 -3.71 -7.02
C ILE A 71 -1.35 -3.96 -8.50
N ILE A 72 -2.18 -4.95 -8.85
CA ILE A 72 -2.51 -5.28 -10.26
C ILE A 72 -3.23 -4.10 -10.92
N ALA A 73 -4.28 -3.58 -10.29
CA ALA A 73 -5.08 -2.49 -10.84
C ALA A 73 -4.26 -1.20 -11.03
N THR A 74 -3.43 -0.85 -10.03
CA THR A 74 -2.58 0.34 -10.10
C THR A 74 -1.42 0.16 -11.07
N SER A 75 -0.84 -1.03 -11.22
CA SER A 75 0.18 -1.33 -12.23
C SER A 75 -0.34 -1.04 -13.63
N GLU A 76 -1.52 -1.57 -13.96
CA GLU A 76 -2.14 -1.34 -15.26
C GLU A 76 -2.47 0.14 -15.48
N TYR A 77 -2.98 0.80 -14.44
CA TYR A 77 -3.31 2.22 -14.49
C TYR A 77 -2.07 3.08 -14.77
N HIS A 78 -0.98 2.84 -14.04
CA HIS A 78 0.28 3.55 -14.21
C HIS A 78 0.89 3.27 -15.58
N ARG A 79 0.93 2.01 -16.03
CA ARG A 79 1.46 1.64 -17.36
C ARG A 79 0.78 2.42 -18.48
N LYS A 80 -0.54 2.61 -18.40
CA LYS A 80 -1.32 3.35 -19.41
C LYS A 80 -1.21 4.88 -19.29
N ARG A 81 -0.71 5.42 -18.16
CA ARG A 81 -0.73 6.86 -17.83
C ARG A 81 0.60 7.41 -17.31
N ILE A 82 1.73 6.74 -17.59
CA ILE A 82 3.05 7.16 -17.13
C ILE A 82 3.32 8.62 -17.50
N GLY A 83 3.73 9.41 -16.52
CA GLY A 83 4.06 10.84 -16.69
C GLY A 83 2.85 11.78 -16.74
N GLN A 84 1.62 11.27 -16.63
CA GLN A 84 0.41 12.10 -16.57
C GLN A 84 0.10 12.50 -15.12
N PRO A 85 -0.42 13.72 -14.86
CA PRO A 85 -0.80 14.17 -13.52
C PRO A 85 -1.78 13.23 -12.80
N ALA A 86 -2.68 12.58 -13.55
CA ALA A 86 -3.64 11.62 -13.00
C ALA A 86 -2.97 10.37 -12.39
N SER A 87 -1.81 9.95 -12.90
CA SER A 87 -0.99 8.87 -12.32
C SER A 87 -0.38 9.30 -11.00
N TRP A 88 0.22 10.49 -10.97
CA TRP A 88 0.81 11.07 -9.76
C TRP A 88 -0.20 11.34 -8.66
N ARG A 89 -1.44 11.73 -9.03
CA ARG A 89 -2.52 11.93 -8.06
C ARG A 89 -2.93 10.62 -7.38
N LEU A 90 -3.09 9.53 -8.14
CA LEU A 90 -3.38 8.22 -7.57
C LEU A 90 -2.26 7.76 -6.64
N PHE A 91 -1.01 7.97 -7.07
CA PHE A 91 0.17 7.66 -6.27
C PHE A 91 0.19 8.43 -4.93
N ALA A 92 -0.03 9.74 -4.95
CA ALA A 92 -0.10 10.57 -3.75
C ALA A 92 -1.21 10.11 -2.79
N TRP A 93 -2.38 9.74 -3.30
CA TRP A 93 -3.47 9.18 -2.48
C TRP A 93 -3.09 7.86 -1.84
N SER A 94 -2.37 7.00 -2.57
CA SER A 94 -1.93 5.69 -2.06
C SER A 94 -0.99 5.87 -0.88
N ILE A 95 0.02 6.74 -1.03
CA ILE A 95 0.91 7.11 0.08
C ILE A 95 0.14 7.73 1.24
N ALA A 96 -0.80 8.64 0.98
CA ALA A 96 -1.53 9.31 2.04
C ALA A 96 -2.31 8.32 2.91
N VAL A 97 -2.94 7.32 2.29
CA VAL A 97 -3.67 6.26 3.01
C VAL A 97 -2.71 5.38 3.81
N GLU A 98 -1.64 4.89 3.20
CA GLU A 98 -0.63 4.05 3.89
C GLU A 98 0.01 4.79 5.06
N ALA A 99 0.43 6.04 4.85
CA ALA A 99 1.00 6.89 5.89
C ALA A 99 0.00 7.11 7.02
N SER A 100 -1.29 7.33 6.72
CA SER A 100 -2.32 7.52 7.74
C SER A 100 -2.49 6.28 8.62
N ILE A 101 -2.45 5.08 8.02
CA ILE A 101 -2.52 3.81 8.76
C ILE A 101 -1.30 3.66 9.67
N LEU A 102 -0.10 3.90 9.15
CA LEU A 102 1.14 3.78 9.93
C LEU A 102 1.20 4.81 11.06
N ILE A 103 0.82 6.06 10.79
CA ILE A 103 0.72 7.11 11.81
C ILE A 103 -0.25 6.70 12.91
N LEU A 104 -1.43 6.20 12.54
CA LEU A 104 -2.40 5.71 13.52
C LEU A 104 -1.80 4.62 14.39
N TYR A 105 -1.13 3.63 13.78
CA TYR A 105 -0.47 2.54 14.50
C TYR A 105 0.61 3.01 15.49
N TYR A 106 1.35 4.07 15.17
CA TYR A 106 2.38 4.59 16.08
C TYR A 106 1.84 5.50 17.19
N ILE A 107 0.58 5.95 17.10
CA ILE A 107 -0.03 6.85 18.08
C ILE A 107 -0.86 6.08 19.11
N ILE A 108 -1.43 4.93 18.74
CA ILE A 108 -2.29 4.10 19.62
C ILE A 108 -1.51 2.95 20.24
#